data_AF-A0A2H0VBK4-F1
#
_entry.id   AF-A0A2H0VBK4-F1
#
_cell.length_a   1.000
_cell.length_b   1.000
_cell.length_c   1.000
_cell.angle_alpha   90.00
_cell.angle_beta   90.00
_cell.angle_gamma   90.00
#
_symmetry.space_group_name_H-M   'P 1'
#
loop_
_entity.id
_entity.type
_entity.pdbx_description
1 polymer ?
#
loop_
_entity_poly.entity_id
_entity_poly.type
_entity_poly.pdbx_seq_one_letter_code
_entity_poly.pdbx_strand_id
1 'polypeptide(L)'
;MIIGQWEIFIKEKYSQKGFALIELLVVISIIFLLASISLVAFNNARKKARDVKRLADMAQIQKALEFFYEDNNFYYPYTSGYGEEEVSGPDCWGWDSSNRDYDGDGRPFIEPLIDIGIVSFVPNDPSAGVVSGSCFAKDGGFEYRYYRYPAVNAALYGCPQIRPFYVLGITNMETSIGNYPGNPGWSCASRDWSGEFEWVTRMYE
;
A
#
# COMPACT_ATOMS: atom_id res chain seq x y z
N MET A 1 -26.54 54.31 -76.76
CA MET A 1 -26.47 52.90 -77.20
C MET A 1 -25.75 52.13 -76.09
N ILE A 2 -26.47 51.56 -75.11
CA ILE A 2 -26.59 50.10 -74.82
C ILE A 2 -25.19 49.42 -74.88
N ILE A 3 -24.66 48.64 -73.93
CA ILE A 3 -25.19 47.52 -73.11
C ILE A 3 -24.12 47.23 -72.03
N GLY A 4 -24.46 47.01 -70.75
CA GLY A 4 -24.57 45.67 -70.15
C GLY A 4 -23.52 45.52 -69.03
N GLN A 5 -23.89 45.39 -67.76
CA GLN A 5 -24.04 44.12 -67.02
C GLN A 5 -22.83 43.19 -67.28
N TRP A 6 -22.05 42.74 -66.30
CA TRP A 6 -22.47 41.83 -65.22
C TRP A 6 -21.48 41.87 -64.04
N GLU A 7 -21.88 42.46 -62.91
CA GLU A 7 -21.32 42.15 -61.59
C GLU A 7 -22.00 40.84 -61.13
N ILE A 8 -21.34 39.69 -61.33
CA ILE A 8 -21.84 38.41 -60.81
C ILE A 8 -21.58 38.39 -59.30
N PHE A 9 -22.61 38.76 -58.55
CA PHE A 9 -22.74 38.49 -57.12
C PHE A 9 -22.80 36.97 -56.88
N ILE A 10 -21.74 36.38 -56.34
CA ILE A 10 -21.89 35.19 -55.49
C ILE A 10 -21.65 35.63 -54.05
N LYS A 11 -22.72 36.11 -53.40
CA LYS A 11 -22.79 36.07 -51.93
C LYS A 11 -23.25 34.66 -51.56
N GLU A 12 -22.30 33.77 -51.29
CA GLU A 12 -22.63 32.57 -50.51
C GLU A 12 -23.15 33.03 -49.15
N LYS A 13 -24.45 32.81 -48.93
CA LYS A 13 -25.06 33.01 -47.63
C LYS A 13 -24.66 31.82 -46.76
N TYR A 14 -23.49 31.89 -46.12
CA TYR A 14 -23.14 30.94 -45.07
C TYR A 14 -24.21 31.06 -43.98
N SER A 15 -25.17 30.13 -43.98
CA SER A 15 -26.06 29.92 -42.85
C SER A 15 -25.21 29.32 -41.74
N GLN A 16 -24.46 30.19 -41.05
CA GLN A 16 -23.82 29.82 -39.80
C GLN A 16 -24.93 29.71 -38.77
N LYS A 17 -25.45 28.50 -38.63
CA LYS A 17 -26.26 28.10 -37.48
C LYS A 17 -25.34 28.20 -36.26
N GLY A 18 -25.35 29.36 -35.60
CA GLY A 18 -24.70 29.51 -34.30
C GLY A 18 -25.39 28.60 -33.28
N PHE A 19 -24.60 27.92 -32.46
CA PHE A 19 -25.12 27.18 -31.32
C PHE A 19 -25.88 28.13 -30.39
N ALA A 20 -27.03 27.69 -29.88
CA ALA A 20 -27.75 28.47 -28.89
C ALA A 20 -26.98 28.42 -27.55
N LEU A 21 -26.92 29.53 -26.81
CA LEU A 21 -26.27 29.58 -25.50
C LEU A 21 -26.81 28.51 -24.54
N ILE A 22 -28.11 28.20 -24.64
CA ILE A 22 -28.74 27.15 -23.85
C ILE A 22 -28.25 25.75 -24.22
N GLU A 23 -27.92 25.47 -25.48
CA GLU A 23 -27.40 24.17 -25.91
C GLU A 23 -26.02 23.93 -25.29
N LEU A 24 -25.16 24.95 -25.30
CA LEU A 24 -23.85 24.86 -24.64
C LEU A 24 -24.01 24.69 -23.11
N LEU A 25 -24.97 25.39 -22.51
CA LEU A 25 -25.22 25.34 -21.06
C LEU A 25 -25.67 23.94 -20.61
N VAL A 26 -26.54 23.28 -21.38
CA VAL A 26 -26.98 21.91 -21.08
C VAL A 26 -25.84 20.90 -21.23
N VAL A 27 -24.96 21.08 -22.21
CA VAL A 27 -23.83 20.17 -22.40
C VAL A 27 -22.84 20.24 -21.23
N ILE A 28 -22.44 21.45 -20.83
CA ILE A 28 -21.50 21.59 -19.71
C ILE A 28 -22.13 21.12 -18.39
N SER A 29 -23.44 21.30 -18.19
CA SER A 29 -24.11 20.84 -16.97
C SER A 29 -24.12 19.31 -16.87
N ILE A 30 -24.32 18.60 -17.98
CA ILE A 30 -24.20 17.13 -18.04
C ILE A 30 -22.76 16.68 -17.82
N ILE A 31 -21.77 17.36 -18.41
CA ILE A 31 -20.34 17.04 -18.20
C ILE A 31 -19.99 17.17 -16.71
N PHE A 32 -20.41 18.23 -16.03
CA PHE A 32 -20.15 18.40 -14.60
C PHE A 32 -20.83 17.32 -13.75
N LEU A 33 -22.07 16.95 -14.08
CA LEU A 33 -22.77 15.86 -13.42
C LEU A 33 -21.97 14.55 -13.54
N LEU A 34 -21.62 14.14 -14.76
CA LEU A 34 -20.89 12.89 -15.01
C LEU A 34 -19.48 12.91 -14.41
N ALA A 35 -18.78 14.04 -14.51
CA ALA A 35 -17.44 14.21 -13.95
C ALA A 35 -17.45 14.04 -12.42
N SER A 36 -18.43 14.61 -11.71
CA SER A 36 -18.52 14.50 -10.25
C SER A 36 -18.62 13.05 -9.76
N ILE A 37 -19.48 12.24 -10.39
CA ILE A 37 -19.65 10.82 -10.06
C ILE A 37 -18.38 10.03 -10.42
N SER A 38 -17.79 10.34 -11.58
CA SER A 38 -16.59 9.66 -12.07
C SER A 38 -15.37 9.86 -11.15
N LEU A 39 -15.22 11.05 -10.57
CA LEU A 39 -14.11 11.35 -9.65
C LEU A 39 -14.16 10.51 -8.37
N VAL A 40 -15.36 10.34 -7.77
CA VAL A 40 -15.52 9.52 -6.57
C VAL A 40 -15.21 8.05 -6.87
N ALA A 41 -15.75 7.53 -7.99
CA ALA A 41 -15.49 6.16 -8.42
C ALA A 41 -13.99 5.91 -8.68
N PHE A 42 -13.30 6.86 -9.31
CA PHE A 42 -11.88 6.79 -9.60
C PHE A 42 -11.01 6.79 -8.33
N ASN A 43 -11.34 7.63 -7.35
CA ASN A 43 -10.62 7.65 -6.07
C ASN A 43 -10.75 6.32 -5.34
N ASN A 44 -11.95 5.73 -5.29
CA ASN A 44 -12.15 4.41 -4.68
C ASN A 44 -11.40 3.30 -5.43
N ALA A 45 -11.37 3.36 -6.77
CA ALA A 45 -10.60 2.41 -7.58
C ALA A 45 -9.09 2.48 -7.29
N ARG A 46 -8.53 3.69 -7.11
CA ARG A 46 -7.12 3.87 -6.72
C ARG A 46 -6.81 3.29 -5.35
N LYS A 47 -7.67 3.50 -4.35
CA LYS A 47 -7.52 2.91 -3.01
C LYS A 47 -7.48 1.39 -3.08
N LYS A 48 -8.44 0.80 -3.79
CA LYS A 48 -8.51 -0.66 -3.99
C LYS A 48 -7.28 -1.20 -4.73
N ALA A 49 -6.77 -0.49 -5.73
CA ALA A 49 -5.55 -0.88 -6.44
C ALA A 49 -4.32 -0.89 -5.53
N ARG A 50 -4.18 0.10 -4.62
CA ARG A 50 -3.11 0.11 -3.62
C ARG A 50 -3.24 -1.04 -2.62
N ASP A 51 -4.44 -1.33 -2.13
CA ASP A 51 -4.68 -2.49 -1.26
C ASP A 51 -4.29 -3.80 -1.94
N VAL A 52 -4.64 -3.99 -3.22
CA VAL A 52 -4.22 -5.17 -4.00
C VAL A 52 -2.69 -5.22 -4.13
N LYS A 53 -2.03 -4.08 -4.36
CA LYS A 53 -0.58 -4.02 -4.39
C LYS A 53 0.03 -4.41 -3.04
N ARG A 54 -0.49 -3.91 -1.91
CA ARG A 54 -0.01 -4.30 -0.57
C ARG A 54 -0.04 -5.81 -0.36
N LEU A 55 -1.13 -6.47 -0.76
CA LEU A 55 -1.25 -7.92 -0.65
C LEU A 55 -0.24 -8.66 -1.56
N ALA A 56 -0.02 -8.14 -2.77
CA ALA A 56 1.00 -8.70 -3.67
C ALA A 56 2.42 -8.54 -3.11
N ASP A 57 2.70 -7.39 -2.49
CA ASP A 57 3.97 -7.09 -1.84
C ASP A 57 4.20 -8.02 -0.64
N MET A 58 3.16 -8.26 0.19
CA MET A 58 3.23 -9.26 1.26
C MET A 58 3.54 -10.66 0.73
N ALA A 59 2.88 -11.09 -0.35
CA ALA A 59 3.15 -12.40 -0.95
C ALA A 59 4.59 -12.51 -1.51
N GLN A 60 5.14 -11.42 -2.04
CA GLN A 60 6.54 -11.39 -2.49
C GLN A 60 7.51 -11.50 -1.31
N ILE A 61 7.26 -10.76 -0.23
CA ILE A 61 8.09 -10.79 0.98
C ILE A 61 8.01 -12.17 1.65
N GLN A 62 6.83 -12.79 1.73
CA GLN A 62 6.69 -14.15 2.26
C GLN A 62 7.57 -15.16 1.52
N LYS A 63 7.54 -15.13 0.18
CA LYS A 63 8.42 -16.01 -0.62
C LYS A 63 9.90 -15.73 -0.38
N ALA A 64 10.29 -14.46 -0.25
CA ALA A 64 11.66 -14.10 0.07
C ALA A 64 12.08 -14.60 1.47
N LEU A 65 11.18 -14.54 2.45
CA LEU A 65 11.41 -15.08 3.79
C LEU A 65 11.51 -16.61 3.80
N GLU A 66 10.73 -17.30 2.98
CA GLU A 66 10.82 -18.75 2.78
C GLU A 66 12.18 -19.14 2.18
N PHE A 67 12.62 -18.48 1.12
CA PHE A 67 13.95 -18.70 0.56
C PHE A 67 15.07 -18.40 1.57
N PHE A 68 14.94 -17.30 2.33
CA PHE A 68 15.91 -16.96 3.38
C PHE A 68 16.00 -18.07 4.42
N TYR A 69 14.86 -18.60 4.84
CA TYR A 69 14.78 -19.66 5.83
C TYR A 69 15.49 -20.93 5.37
N GLU A 70 15.33 -21.32 4.11
CA GLU A 70 16.01 -22.48 3.53
C GLU A 70 17.53 -22.27 3.44
N ASP A 71 17.98 -21.09 2.99
CA ASP A 71 19.41 -20.80 2.78
C ASP A 71 20.18 -20.49 4.08
N ASN A 72 19.49 -20.00 5.12
CA ASN A 72 20.12 -19.54 6.37
C ASN A 72 19.90 -20.50 7.54
N ASN A 73 20.06 -21.80 7.32
CA ASN A 73 19.97 -22.84 8.35
C ASN A 73 18.65 -22.82 9.15
N PHE A 74 17.52 -22.60 8.49
CA PHE A 74 16.20 -22.59 9.12
C PHE A 74 16.04 -21.48 10.18
N TYR A 75 16.64 -20.32 9.91
CA TYR A 75 16.44 -19.08 10.67
C TYR A 75 15.83 -18.00 9.79
N TYR A 76 14.84 -17.29 10.33
CA TYR A 76 14.32 -16.08 9.72
C TYR A 76 15.25 -14.88 9.96
N PRO A 77 15.17 -13.83 9.12
CA PRO A 77 15.92 -12.60 9.27
C PRO A 77 15.87 -12.01 10.69
N TYR A 78 17.01 -11.50 11.14
CA TYR A 78 17.12 -10.75 12.39
C TYR A 78 17.53 -9.32 12.06
N THR A 79 16.68 -8.36 12.40
CA THR A 79 16.71 -7.00 11.84
C THR A 79 17.24 -5.94 12.81
N SER A 80 17.31 -6.25 14.11
CA SER A 80 17.84 -5.31 15.12
C SER A 80 19.35 -5.01 15.00
N GLY A 81 20.07 -5.70 14.11
CA GLY A 81 21.50 -5.46 13.86
C GLY A 81 21.79 -4.32 12.89
N TYR A 82 20.75 -3.74 12.27
CA TYR A 82 20.92 -2.85 11.12
C TYR A 82 20.79 -1.37 11.47
N GLY A 83 20.68 -1.00 12.75
CA GLY A 83 20.55 0.41 13.12
C GLY A 83 19.15 0.98 12.92
N GLU A 84 18.19 0.14 12.53
CA GLU A 84 16.76 0.43 12.44
C GLU A 84 16.05 0.52 13.81
N GLU A 85 16.82 0.68 14.89
CA GLU A 85 16.29 0.90 16.23
C GLU A 85 16.35 2.40 16.55
N GLU A 86 15.23 2.96 17.00
CA GLU A 86 15.15 4.38 17.37
C GLU A 86 16.17 4.73 18.47
N VAL A 87 17.02 5.72 18.20
CA VAL A 87 18.07 6.19 19.14
C VAL A 87 17.48 6.93 20.36
N SER A 88 16.17 7.25 20.39
CA SER A 88 15.60 8.19 21.36
C SER A 88 14.10 8.01 21.74
N GLY A 89 13.50 6.82 21.59
CA GLY A 89 12.10 6.58 22.00
C GLY A 89 11.70 5.10 22.05
N PRO A 90 10.51 4.75 22.58
CA PRO A 90 10.04 3.36 22.71
C PRO A 90 9.39 2.85 21.42
N ASP A 91 9.81 3.30 20.24
CA ASP A 91 9.07 2.97 19.04
C ASP A 91 9.31 1.54 18.56
N CYS A 92 8.21 0.92 18.16
CA CYS A 92 8.10 -0.39 17.54
C CYS A 92 8.50 -1.59 18.40
N TRP A 93 9.09 -1.43 19.60
CA TRP A 93 9.37 -2.54 20.56
C TRP A 93 10.04 -3.76 19.89
N GLY A 94 10.97 -3.48 18.97
CA GLY A 94 11.72 -4.47 18.19
C GLY A 94 11.03 -4.96 16.92
N TRP A 95 9.84 -4.45 16.58
CA TRP A 95 9.25 -4.63 15.25
C TRP A 95 10.02 -3.80 14.23
N ASP A 96 10.34 -4.44 13.13
CA ASP A 96 10.86 -3.80 11.94
C ASP A 96 9.69 -3.18 11.16
N SER A 97 9.83 -1.96 10.64
CA SER A 97 8.75 -1.21 10.01
C SER A 97 9.15 -0.54 8.70
N SER A 98 8.37 -0.78 7.65
CA SER A 98 8.73 -0.35 6.29
C SER A 98 8.73 1.15 6.03
N ASN A 99 8.17 1.97 6.93
CA ASN A 99 8.12 3.43 6.76
C ASN A 99 9.13 4.17 7.67
N ARG A 100 9.95 3.44 8.43
CA ARG A 100 10.92 4.02 9.37
C ARG A 100 12.32 3.61 8.96
N ASP A 101 13.04 4.58 8.44
CA ASP A 101 14.44 4.47 8.04
C ASP A 101 15.22 5.26 9.09
N TYR A 102 15.67 4.59 10.14
CA TYR A 102 16.33 5.27 11.27
C TYR A 102 17.80 5.57 11.00
N ASP A 103 18.45 4.78 10.14
CA ASP A 103 19.85 4.96 9.79
C ASP A 103 20.05 5.86 8.53
N GLY A 104 18.98 6.05 7.75
CA GLY A 104 18.92 6.94 6.59
C GLY A 104 19.49 6.35 5.31
N ASP A 105 19.64 5.02 5.22
CA ASP A 105 20.26 4.35 4.07
C ASP A 105 19.27 4.07 2.92
N GLY A 106 17.97 4.27 3.16
CA GLY A 106 16.87 4.04 2.22
C GLY A 106 16.33 2.61 2.20
N ARG A 107 16.68 1.76 3.17
CA ARG A 107 16.30 0.33 3.25
C ARG A 107 15.62 -0.01 4.59
N PRO A 108 14.49 0.66 4.93
CA PRO A 108 13.83 0.58 6.24
C PRO A 108 13.27 -0.80 6.66
N PHE A 109 13.38 -1.83 5.83
CA PHE A 109 12.59 -3.06 6.03
C PHE A 109 13.29 -4.34 5.62
N ILE A 110 13.45 -5.24 6.58
CA ILE A 110 14.00 -6.58 6.44
C ILE A 110 15.26 -6.59 5.55
N GLU A 111 16.18 -5.69 5.84
CA GLU A 111 17.46 -5.55 5.15
C GLU A 111 18.27 -6.83 4.95
N PRO A 112 18.26 -7.82 5.87
CA PRO A 112 18.94 -9.08 5.63
C PRO A 112 18.57 -9.72 4.28
N LEU A 113 17.34 -9.54 3.78
CA LEU A 113 16.92 -10.07 2.48
C LEU A 113 17.66 -9.43 1.29
N ILE A 114 18.04 -8.16 1.42
CA ILE A 114 18.80 -7.41 0.41
C ILE A 114 20.27 -7.80 0.49
N ASP A 115 20.82 -7.86 1.70
CA ASP A 115 22.24 -8.09 1.93
C ASP A 115 22.73 -9.46 1.48
N ILE A 116 21.90 -10.49 1.64
CA ILE A 116 22.21 -11.82 1.13
C ILE A 116 21.84 -12.00 -0.36
N GLY A 117 21.21 -10.99 -0.97
CA GLY A 117 20.88 -10.97 -2.40
C GLY A 117 19.64 -11.76 -2.80
N ILE A 118 18.70 -12.05 -1.88
CA ILE A 118 17.42 -12.69 -2.25
C ILE A 118 16.53 -11.73 -3.02
N VAL A 119 16.51 -10.45 -2.64
CA VAL A 119 15.79 -9.39 -3.34
C VAL A 119 16.68 -8.18 -3.55
N SER A 120 16.45 -7.43 -4.62
CA SER A 120 17.16 -6.17 -4.88
C SER A 120 16.61 -4.99 -4.08
N PHE A 121 15.36 -5.08 -3.63
CA PHE A 121 14.69 -4.13 -2.73
C PHE A 121 13.53 -4.83 -2.04
N VAL A 122 13.21 -4.42 -0.81
CA VAL A 122 11.99 -4.85 -0.12
C VAL A 122 10.89 -3.82 -0.38
N PRO A 123 9.68 -4.22 -0.81
CA PRO A 123 8.60 -3.29 -1.07
C PRO A 123 8.21 -2.48 0.17
N ASN A 124 7.88 -1.20 -0.04
CA ASN A 124 7.25 -0.33 0.95
C ASN A 124 5.80 -0.03 0.55
N ASP A 125 5.00 0.41 1.50
CA ASP A 125 3.62 0.81 1.29
C ASP A 125 3.47 1.84 0.16
N PRO A 126 2.58 1.62 -0.83
CA PRO A 126 2.37 2.53 -1.95
C PRO A 126 1.86 3.93 -1.59
N SER A 127 1.39 4.10 -0.36
CA SER A 127 0.88 5.34 0.18
C SER A 127 1.70 5.85 1.36
N ALA A 128 2.89 5.29 1.61
CA ALA A 128 3.77 5.64 2.72
C ALA A 128 3.81 7.16 2.91
N GLY A 129 3.07 7.62 3.92
CA GLY A 129 3.05 9.00 4.37
C GLY A 129 4.03 9.17 5.51
N VAL A 130 4.39 10.43 5.79
CA VAL A 130 5.28 10.80 6.90
C VAL A 130 4.82 10.14 8.20
N VAL A 131 5.76 9.47 8.87
CA VAL A 131 5.62 8.86 10.19
C VAL A 131 4.96 9.87 11.13
N SER A 132 3.73 9.58 11.57
CA SER A 132 3.03 10.40 12.56
C SER A 132 2.57 9.49 13.70
N GLY A 133 3.36 9.44 14.77
CA GLY A 133 3.03 8.69 16.00
C GLY A 133 3.81 7.39 16.20
N SER A 134 3.43 6.65 17.24
CA SER A 134 4.09 5.38 17.60
C SER A 134 3.70 4.26 16.64
N CYS A 135 4.60 3.27 16.49
CA CYS A 135 4.41 2.07 15.66
C CYS A 135 3.20 1.20 16.02
N PHE A 136 2.52 1.49 17.12
CA PHE A 136 1.34 0.76 17.61
C PHE A 136 0.06 1.59 17.54
N ALA A 137 0.15 2.86 17.15
CA ALA A 137 -1.03 3.64 16.85
C ALA A 137 -1.65 3.07 15.57
N LYS A 138 -2.94 2.70 15.60
CA LYS A 138 -3.71 2.51 14.36
C LYS A 138 -3.81 3.79 13.53
N ASP A 139 -3.40 4.93 14.11
CA ASP A 139 -3.22 6.21 13.44
C ASP A 139 -1.85 6.35 12.73
N GLY A 140 -0.93 5.39 12.90
CA GLY A 140 0.49 5.42 12.50
C GLY A 140 0.78 5.33 10.99
N GLY A 141 -0.22 5.58 10.15
CA GLY A 141 -0.09 5.53 8.69
C GLY A 141 -0.19 4.11 8.11
N PHE A 142 0.19 3.99 6.84
CA PHE A 142 0.18 2.72 6.09
C PHE A 142 1.62 2.19 6.05
N GLU A 143 1.87 1.04 6.68
CA GLU A 143 3.20 0.42 6.78
C GLU A 143 3.10 -1.11 6.83
N TYR A 144 4.21 -1.75 6.51
CA TYR A 144 4.42 -3.18 6.75
C TYR A 144 5.26 -3.35 8.00
N ARG A 145 4.90 -4.33 8.83
CA ARG A 145 5.72 -4.67 10.00
C ARG A 145 6.10 -6.13 10.01
N TYR A 146 7.30 -6.38 10.50
CA TYR A 146 7.90 -7.69 10.61
C TYR A 146 8.47 -7.89 12.01
N TYR A 147 8.23 -9.07 12.58
CA TYR A 147 8.90 -9.49 13.81
C TYR A 147 9.17 -10.98 13.80
N ARG A 148 10.40 -11.34 14.14
CA ARG A 148 10.84 -12.73 14.32
C ARG A 148 10.66 -13.14 15.77
N TYR A 149 9.84 -14.17 16.01
CA TYR A 149 9.73 -14.83 17.31
C TYR A 149 10.70 -16.02 17.37
N PRO A 150 11.74 -15.99 18.22
CA PRO A 150 12.61 -17.13 18.40
C PRO A 150 11.86 -18.30 19.07
N ALA A 151 12.27 -19.53 18.79
CA ALA A 151 11.62 -20.75 19.32
C ALA A 151 11.46 -20.75 20.85
N VAL A 152 12.45 -20.22 21.58
CA VAL A 152 12.41 -20.12 23.05
C VAL A 152 11.27 -19.24 23.56
N ASN A 153 10.86 -18.24 22.77
CA ASN A 153 9.79 -17.31 23.14
C ASN A 153 8.43 -17.73 22.57
N ALA A 154 8.39 -18.59 21.55
CA ALA A 154 7.14 -19.10 20.96
C ALA A 154 6.26 -19.79 22.01
N ALA A 155 6.87 -20.56 22.91
CA ALA A 155 6.18 -21.21 24.02
C ALA A 155 5.61 -20.22 25.05
N LEU A 156 6.27 -19.07 25.27
CA LEU A 156 5.80 -18.04 26.21
C LEU A 156 4.48 -17.43 25.77
N TYR A 157 4.23 -17.36 24.46
CA TYR A 157 2.98 -16.82 23.91
C TYR A 157 1.87 -17.88 23.73
N GLY A 158 2.10 -19.11 24.22
CA GLY A 158 1.16 -20.22 24.07
C GLY A 158 0.91 -20.58 22.60
N CYS A 159 1.91 -20.38 21.74
CA CYS A 159 1.83 -20.80 20.35
C CYS A 159 1.97 -22.32 20.25
N PRO A 160 1.20 -22.99 19.37
CA PRO A 160 1.28 -24.46 19.22
C PRO A 160 2.60 -24.95 18.63
N GLN A 161 3.47 -24.04 18.15
CA GLN A 161 4.70 -24.33 17.43
C GLN A 161 5.94 -24.29 18.33
N ILE A 162 6.80 -25.32 18.25
CA ILE A 162 8.12 -25.38 18.94
C ILE A 162 9.24 -24.75 18.08
N ARG A 163 8.92 -24.30 16.85
CA ARG A 163 9.86 -23.70 15.89
C ARG A 163 9.81 -22.17 15.93
N PRO A 164 10.90 -21.48 15.55
CA PRO A 164 10.84 -20.04 15.36
C PRO A 164 9.84 -19.71 14.25
N PHE A 165 9.09 -18.63 14.41
CA PHE A 165 8.15 -18.14 13.41
C PHE A 165 8.32 -16.64 13.26
N TYR A 166 7.83 -16.08 12.16
CA TYR A 166 7.69 -14.63 12.02
C TYR A 166 6.23 -14.24 11.98
N VAL A 167 5.97 -12.99 12.30
CA VAL A 167 4.71 -12.31 12.02
C VAL A 167 5.01 -11.20 11.02
N LEU A 168 4.26 -11.20 9.92
CA LEU A 168 4.31 -10.16 8.89
C LEU A 168 2.90 -9.62 8.73
N GLY A 169 2.75 -8.30 8.74
CA GLY A 169 1.42 -7.70 8.65
C GLY A 169 1.41 -6.31 8.07
N ILE A 170 0.24 -5.93 7.56
CA ILE A 170 -0.10 -4.60 7.11
C ILE A 170 -0.91 -3.95 8.22
N THR A 171 -0.49 -2.76 8.66
CA THR A 171 -1.15 -2.06 9.77
C THR A 171 -2.55 -1.63 9.41
N ASN A 172 -2.70 -0.95 8.28
CA ASN A 172 -3.92 -0.32 7.81
C ASN A 172 -4.12 -0.58 6.31
N MET A 173 -5.37 -0.73 5.87
CA MET A 173 -5.76 -0.79 4.47
C MET A 173 -6.68 0.41 4.15
N GLU A 174 -6.73 0.82 2.89
CA GLU A 174 -7.45 2.05 2.53
C GLU A 174 -8.95 1.85 2.30
N THR A 175 -9.36 0.59 2.12
CA THR A 175 -10.76 0.22 1.85
C THR A 175 -11.46 -0.50 3.00
N SER A 176 -10.77 -0.81 4.09
CA SER A 176 -11.36 -1.37 5.31
C SER A 176 -11.19 -0.44 6.51
N ILE A 177 -12.03 -0.68 7.53
CA ILE A 177 -11.85 -0.13 8.87
C ILE A 177 -11.86 -1.36 9.78
N GLY A 178 -10.71 -1.71 10.34
CA GLY A 178 -10.52 -2.96 11.06
C GLY A 178 -10.13 -4.11 10.13
N ASN A 179 -10.50 -5.35 10.45
CA ASN A 179 -9.94 -6.52 9.76
C ASN A 179 -10.31 -6.54 8.27
N TYR A 180 -9.29 -6.58 7.42
CA TYR A 180 -9.47 -6.62 5.98
C TYR A 180 -10.16 -7.92 5.55
N PRO A 181 -11.12 -7.90 4.60
CA PRO A 181 -11.76 -9.10 4.10
C PRO A 181 -10.75 -10.08 3.49
N GLY A 182 -10.67 -11.30 4.04
CA GLY A 182 -9.68 -12.30 3.61
C GLY A 182 -8.33 -12.18 4.33
N ASN A 183 -8.24 -11.44 5.43
CA ASN A 183 -7.14 -11.56 6.39
C ASN A 183 -7.08 -13.02 6.90
N PRO A 184 -5.95 -13.73 6.69
CA PRO A 184 -5.76 -15.06 7.25
C PRO A 184 -5.91 -15.09 8.78
N GLY A 185 -5.51 -14.00 9.44
CA GLY A 185 -5.49 -13.89 10.89
C GLY A 185 -4.38 -14.74 11.50
N TRP A 186 -3.85 -14.27 12.63
CA TRP A 186 -2.90 -15.05 13.40
C TRP A 186 -3.00 -14.76 14.88
N SER A 187 -3.12 -15.82 15.67
CA SER A 187 -3.18 -15.75 17.13
C SER A 187 -2.55 -16.98 17.77
N CYS A 188 -2.02 -16.77 18.96
CA CYS A 188 -1.64 -17.78 19.92
C CYS A 188 -2.48 -17.63 21.19
N ALA A 189 -2.41 -18.59 22.12
CA ALA A 189 -3.30 -18.61 23.28
C ALA A 189 -3.22 -17.34 24.15
N SER A 190 -2.07 -16.66 24.19
CA SER A 190 -1.89 -15.44 24.99
C SER A 190 -1.74 -14.15 24.19
N ARG A 191 -1.82 -14.20 22.85
CA ARG A 191 -1.68 -13.00 21.99
C ARG A 191 -2.37 -13.18 20.65
N ASP A 192 -3.12 -12.17 20.21
CA ASP A 192 -3.79 -12.14 18.91
C ASP A 192 -3.29 -10.95 18.08
N TRP A 193 -2.53 -11.24 17.03
CA TRP A 193 -2.02 -10.22 16.11
C TRP A 193 -3.10 -9.74 15.13
N SER A 194 -4.19 -10.50 14.95
CA SER A 194 -5.32 -10.09 14.09
C SER A 194 -6.05 -8.87 14.65
N GLY A 195 -5.89 -8.56 15.94
CA GLY A 195 -6.39 -7.32 16.54
C GLY A 195 -5.45 -6.12 16.32
N GLU A 196 -4.17 -6.38 16.09
CA GLU A 196 -3.10 -5.38 15.93
C GLU A 196 -2.88 -4.94 14.47
N PHE A 197 -3.32 -5.76 13.51
CA PHE A 197 -3.12 -5.57 12.07
C PHE A 197 -4.42 -5.75 11.30
N GLU A 198 -4.68 -4.92 10.29
CA GLU A 198 -5.81 -5.16 9.38
C GLU A 198 -5.61 -6.40 8.50
N TRP A 199 -4.35 -6.73 8.18
CA TRP A 199 -3.97 -7.98 7.51
C TRP A 199 -2.70 -8.55 8.14
N VAL A 200 -2.72 -9.82 8.54
CA VAL A 200 -1.57 -10.47 9.16
C VAL A 200 -1.42 -11.90 8.68
N THR A 201 -0.17 -12.32 8.58
CA THR A 201 0.19 -13.68 8.21
C THR A 201 1.39 -14.16 9.01
N ARG A 202 1.67 -15.45 8.89
CA ARG A 202 2.75 -16.17 9.56
C ARG A 202 3.52 -17.02 8.54
N MET A 203 4.52 -17.76 9.03
CA MET A 203 5.14 -18.83 8.26
C MET A 203 4.09 -19.86 7.79
N TYR A 204 4.20 -20.31 6.55
CA TYR A 204 3.53 -21.50 6.07
C TYR A 204 4.36 -22.72 6.48
N GLU A 205 3.72 -23.69 7.15
CA GLU A 205 4.27 -25.03 7.37
C GLU A 205 4.01 -25.92 6.15
#